data_AF-A0A2P9GY60-F1
#
_entry.id   AF-A0A2P9GY60-F1
#
_cell.length_a   1.000
_cell.length_b   1.000
_cell.length_c   1.000
_cell.angle_alpha   90.00
_cell.angle_beta   90.00
_cell.angle_gamma   90.00
#
_symmetry.space_group_name_H-M   'P 1'
#
loop_
_entity.id
_entity.type
_entity.pdbx_description
1 polymer ?
#
loop_
_entity_poly.entity_id
_entity_poly.type
_entity_poly.pdbx_seq_one_letter_code
_entity_poly.pdbx_strand_id
1 'polypeptide(L)'
;MESSGPTRQYTEAEIKEENKRIRHLRRLVDFSLALIAQSPMPLDEAHRIVQAVRQQAMRLFPGKEQTFELLYTPRFRRLIAEKFKLL
;
A
#
# COMPACT_ATOMS: atom_id res chain seq x y z
N MET A 1 1.34 31.86 -18.07
CA MET A 1 0.45 31.35 -17.00
C MET A 1 1.31 30.48 -16.09
N GLU A 2 1.96 31.12 -15.13
CA GLU A 2 2.79 30.46 -14.12
C GLU A 2 1.87 29.97 -13.00
N SER A 3 1.57 28.68 -12.98
CA SER A 3 1.03 28.03 -11.77
C SER A 3 2.20 27.42 -10.99
N SER A 4 3.07 28.27 -10.48
CA SER A 4 4.00 27.90 -9.41
C SER A 4 3.16 27.67 -8.16
N GLY A 5 2.71 26.42 -7.96
CA GLY A 5 2.15 26.01 -6.68
C GLY A 5 3.14 26.35 -5.55
N PRO A 6 2.68 26.72 -4.35
CA PRO A 6 3.60 27.16 -3.31
C PRO A 6 4.57 26.02 -3.01
N THR A 7 5.87 26.26 -3.20
CA THR A 7 6.94 25.37 -2.74
C THR A 7 6.90 25.36 -1.21
N ARG A 8 5.98 24.59 -0.64
CA ARG A 8 5.94 24.33 0.80
C ARG A 8 7.21 23.55 1.11
N GLN A 9 8.18 24.25 1.69
CA GLN A 9 9.42 23.65 2.14
C GLN A 9 9.10 22.80 3.37
N TYR A 10 9.08 21.48 3.22
CA TYR A 10 8.86 20.56 4.33
C TYR A 10 10.02 20.67 5.32
N THR A 11 9.69 20.76 6.60
CA THR A 11 10.68 20.67 7.67
C THR A 11 11.31 19.28 7.70
N GLU A 12 12.54 19.19 8.22
CA GLU A 12 13.22 17.90 8.39
C GLU A 12 12.41 16.93 9.26
N ALA A 13 11.66 17.45 10.23
CA ALA A 13 10.73 16.69 11.05
C ALA A 13 9.55 16.11 10.24
N GLU A 14 8.92 16.91 9.37
CA GLU A 14 7.86 16.44 8.47
C GLU A 14 8.38 15.36 7.50
N ILE A 15 9.55 15.56 6.92
CA ILE A 15 10.20 14.58 6.02
C ILE A 15 10.48 13.28 6.78
N LYS A 16 11.02 13.36 8.01
CA LYS A 16 11.31 12.18 8.84
C LYS A 16 10.03 11.42 9.19
N GLU A 17 8.94 12.12 9.48
CA GLU A 17 7.66 11.52 9.80
C GLU A 17 7.02 10.84 8.58
N GLU A 18 7.03 11.50 7.41
CA GLU A 18 6.56 10.89 6.17
C GLU A 18 7.38 9.64 5.82
N ASN A 19 8.70 9.70 5.94
CA ASN A 19 9.57 8.54 5.75
C ASN A 19 9.26 7.38 6.72
N LYS A 20 8.88 7.66 7.97
CA LYS A 20 8.44 6.62 8.92
C LYS A 20 7.15 5.96 8.44
N ARG A 21 6.17 6.74 7.98
CA ARG A 21 4.91 6.22 7.43
C ARG A 21 5.16 5.34 6.20
N ILE A 22 6.07 5.75 5.32
CA ILE A 22 6.43 4.97 4.11
C ILE A 22 7.04 3.63 4.51
N ARG A 23 8.01 3.64 5.44
CA ARG A 23 8.61 2.40 5.95
C ARG A 23 7.61 1.51 6.68
N HIS A 24 6.66 2.09 7.39
CA HIS A 24 5.60 1.34 8.05
C HIS A 24 4.67 0.65 7.03
N LEU A 25 4.19 1.40 6.03
CA LEU A 25 3.33 0.85 4.98
C LEU A 25 4.04 -0.25 4.17
N ARG A 26 5.32 -0.06 3.82
CA ARG A 26 6.11 -1.08 3.13
C ARG A 26 6.15 -2.39 3.91
N ARG A 27 6.47 -2.32 5.21
CA ARG A 27 6.48 -3.50 6.09
C ARG A 27 5.11 -4.17 6.17
N LEU A 28 4.03 -3.40 6.26
CA LEU A 28 2.67 -3.94 6.28
C LEU A 28 2.33 -4.68 4.99
N VAL A 29 2.68 -4.11 3.84
CA VAL A 29 2.48 -4.73 2.52
C VAL A 29 3.28 -6.02 2.41
N ASP A 30 4.59 -5.98 2.70
CA ASP A 30 5.47 -7.14 2.59
C ASP A 30 5.01 -8.28 3.50
N PHE A 31 4.61 -7.95 4.73
CA PHE A 31 4.01 -8.90 5.67
C PHE A 31 2.71 -9.51 5.12
N SER A 32 1.82 -8.68 4.57
CA SER A 32 0.53 -9.14 4.04
C SER A 32 0.71 -10.03 2.81
N LEU A 33 1.68 -9.74 1.95
CA LEU A 33 2.06 -10.60 0.84
C LEU A 33 2.57 -11.96 1.35
N ALA A 34 3.46 -11.95 2.35
CA ALA A 34 3.98 -13.18 2.94
C ALA A 34 2.87 -14.02 3.60
N LEU A 35 1.96 -13.37 4.33
CA LEU A 35 0.81 -14.01 4.97
C LEU A 35 -0.11 -14.67 3.93
N ILE A 36 -0.49 -13.92 2.89
CA ILE A 36 -1.31 -14.45 1.80
C ILE A 36 -0.59 -15.58 1.09
N ALA A 37 0.74 -15.52 0.90
CA ALA A 37 1.48 -16.59 0.22
C ALA A 37 1.50 -17.89 1.06
N GLN A 38 1.85 -17.79 2.34
CA GLN A 38 2.23 -18.94 3.17
C GLN A 38 1.05 -19.61 3.89
N SER A 39 0.00 -18.88 4.23
CA SER A 39 -1.09 -19.42 5.06
C SER A 39 -2.20 -20.04 4.21
N PRO A 40 -2.76 -21.21 4.59
CA PRO A 40 -3.98 -21.71 3.98
C PRO A 40 -5.15 -20.79 4.36
N MET A 41 -5.81 -20.20 3.37
CA MET A 41 -6.96 -19.33 3.58
C MET A 41 -7.88 -19.32 2.35
N PRO A 42 -9.19 -19.04 2.50
CA PRO A 42 -10.09 -18.82 1.38
C PRO A 42 -9.73 -17.57 0.57
N LEU A 43 -10.16 -17.54 -0.69
CA LEU A 43 -9.95 -16.40 -1.60
C LEU A 43 -10.51 -15.09 -1.02
N ASP A 44 -11.68 -15.14 -0.40
CA ASP A 44 -12.32 -13.97 0.19
C ASP A 44 -11.50 -13.38 1.35
N GLU A 45 -10.83 -14.23 2.13
CA GLU A 45 -9.98 -13.79 3.23
C GLU A 45 -8.73 -13.07 2.70
N ALA A 46 -8.11 -13.60 1.64
CA ALA A 46 -7.01 -12.93 0.96
C ALA A 46 -7.42 -11.53 0.46
N HIS A 47 -8.60 -11.39 -0.14
CA HIS A 47 -9.13 -10.10 -0.56
C HIS A 47 -9.38 -9.15 0.61
N ARG A 48 -9.91 -9.65 1.74
CA ARG A 48 -10.09 -8.83 2.96
C ARG A 48 -8.77 -8.29 3.49
N ILE A 49 -7.69 -9.08 3.46
CA ILE A 49 -6.34 -8.62 3.83
C ILE A 49 -5.91 -7.47 2.91
N VAL A 50 -6.07 -7.62 1.59
CA VAL A 50 -5.73 -6.56 0.62
C VAL A 50 -6.52 -5.27 0.90
N GLN A 51 -7.82 -5.39 1.18
CA GLN A 51 -8.66 -4.25 1.53
C GLN A 51 -8.23 -3.58 2.84
N ALA A 52 -7.84 -4.35 3.85
CA ALA A 52 -7.33 -3.81 5.11
C ALA A 52 -6.03 -3.02 4.92
N VAL A 53 -5.09 -3.53 4.11
CA VAL A 53 -3.85 -2.82 3.75
C VAL A 53 -4.16 -1.51 3.02
N ARG A 54 -5.10 -1.55 2.05
CA ARG A 54 -5.55 -0.36 1.32
C ARG A 54 -6.09 0.69 2.28
N GLN A 55 -7.01 0.32 3.18
CA GLN A 55 -7.58 1.24 4.18
C GLN A 55 -6.49 1.85 5.08
N GLN A 56 -5.50 1.06 5.48
CA GLN A 56 -4.40 1.56 6.27
C GLN A 56 -3.51 2.54 5.49
N ALA A 57 -3.27 2.28 4.20
CA ALA A 57 -2.56 3.21 3.33
C ALA A 57 -3.29 4.56 3.21
N MET A 58 -4.62 4.55 3.05
CA MET A 58 -5.45 5.76 2.99
C MET A 58 -5.38 6.58 4.28
N ARG A 59 -5.33 5.92 5.44
CA ARG A 59 -5.17 6.60 6.75
C ARG A 59 -3.78 7.23 6.91
N LEU A 60 -2.73 6.57 6.43
CA LEU A 60 -1.35 7.07 6.52
C LEU A 60 -1.07 8.20 5.54
N PHE A 61 -1.71 8.16 4.37
CA PHE A 61 -1.49 9.08 3.26
C PHE A 61 -2.83 9.52 2.63
N PRO A 62 -3.62 10.36 3.31
CA PRO A 62 -4.87 10.87 2.76
C PRO A 62 -4.61 11.62 1.45
N GLY A 63 -5.37 11.30 0.39
CA GLY A 63 -5.23 11.95 -0.92
C GLY A 63 -4.11 11.40 -1.81
N LYS A 64 -3.43 10.31 -1.40
CA LYS A 64 -2.39 9.62 -2.20
C LYS A 64 -2.80 8.19 -2.57
N GLU A 65 -4.10 7.94 -2.70
CA GLU A 65 -4.71 6.64 -2.99
C GLU A 65 -4.17 6.04 -4.29
N GLN A 66 -4.10 6.87 -5.35
CA GLN A 66 -3.67 6.44 -6.68
C GLN A 66 -2.22 5.91 -6.67
N THR A 67 -1.34 6.50 -5.84
CA THR A 67 0.04 6.05 -5.70
C THR A 67 0.10 4.66 -5.08
N PHE A 68 -0.72 4.38 -4.05
CA PHE A 68 -0.82 3.04 -3.50
C PHE A 68 -1.32 2.04 -4.55
N GLU A 69 -2.38 2.42 -5.27
CA GLU A 69 -2.98 1.55 -6.27
C GLU A 69 -2.00 1.15 -7.36
N LEU A 70 -1.18 2.10 -7.84
CA LEU A 70 -0.17 1.87 -8.86
C LEU A 70 0.97 0.97 -8.39
N LEU A 71 1.44 1.14 -7.16
CA LEU A 71 2.63 0.47 -6.66
C LEU A 71 2.37 -0.93 -6.12
N TYR A 72 1.24 -1.14 -5.44
CA TYR A 72 1.04 -2.33 -4.60
C TYR A 72 -0.06 -3.26 -5.11
N THR A 73 -1.14 -2.73 -5.71
CA THR A 73 -2.22 -3.57 -6.28
C THR A 73 -1.72 -4.62 -7.27
N PRO A 74 -0.79 -4.31 -8.20
CA PRO A 74 -0.30 -5.32 -9.16
C PRO A 74 0.34 -6.52 -8.47
N ARG A 75 1.04 -6.30 -7.35
CA ARG A 75 1.74 -7.36 -6.59
C ARG A 75 0.74 -8.28 -5.90
N PHE A 76 -0.29 -7.73 -5.24
CA PHE A 76 -1.35 -8.51 -4.62
C PHE A 76 -2.17 -9.28 -5.65
N ARG A 77 -2.55 -8.62 -6.77
CA ARG A 77 -3.32 -9.26 -7.84
C ARG A 77 -2.59 -10.46 -8.41
N ARG A 78 -1.30 -10.32 -8.71
CA ARG A 78 -0.47 -11.41 -9.23
C ARG A 78 -0.39 -12.58 -8.23
N LEU A 79 -0.09 -12.29 -6.96
CA LEU A 79 -0.01 -13.30 -5.92
C LEU A 79 -1.32 -14.08 -5.75
N ILE A 80 -2.46 -13.38 -5.70
CA ILE A 80 -3.78 -14.00 -5.57
C ILE A 80 -4.09 -14.86 -6.80
N ALA A 81 -3.84 -14.34 -8.00
CA ALA A 81 -4.15 -15.08 -9.22
C ALA A 81 -3.31 -16.36 -9.34
N GLU A 82 -2.03 -16.32 -8.98
CA GLU A 82 -1.15 -17.49 -8.94
C GLU A 82 -1.56 -18.49 -7.85
N LYS A 83 -1.78 -18.03 -6.60
CA LYS A 83 -2.12 -18.91 -5.47
C LYS A 83 -3.45 -19.63 -5.64
N PHE A 84 -4.45 -18.93 -6.19
CA PHE A 84 -5.81 -19.45 -6.33
C PHE A 84 -6.12 -19.97 -7.74
N LYS A 85 -5.11 -20.09 -8.61
CA LYS A 85 -5.23 -20.63 -9.98
C LYS A 85 -6.30 -19.92 -10.81
N LEU A 86 -6.28 -18.58 -10.78
CA LEU A 86 -7.19 -17.71 -11.53
C LEU A 86 -6.59 -17.19 -12.85
N LEU A 87 -5.39 -17.66 -13.21
CA LEU A 87 -4.70 -17.39 -14.46
C LEU A 87 -4.89 -18.55 -15.44
#